data_AF-A0AAV9TA12-F1
#
_entry.id   AF-A0AAV9TA12-F1
#
_cell.length_a   1.000
_cell.length_b   1.000
_cell.length_c   1.000
_cell.angle_alpha   90.00
_cell.angle_beta   90.00
_cell.angle_gamma   90.00
#
_symmetry.space_group_name_H-M   'P 1'
#
loop_
_entity.id
_entity.type
_entity.pdbx_description
1 polymer ?
#
loop_
_entity_poly.entity_id
_entity_poly.type
_entity_poly.pdbx_seq_one_letter_code
_entity_poly.pdbx_strand_id
1 'polypeptide(L)'
;MAERPEMTMAERLNFNQKPSESRLSIPTPARIPLAGMVGFGIGATLGLAHGGRTAQLRFRAEHAHKMPTTTTGWYLYHKSKNYHAMQGGLREGIRMGSRLSFWTLLAFSLETTVDRYRGKTDLLSTILASLTVAGSFSLWNRFSLPTAARTARYGLLFGLVYGGMQDVVGFARGRPIGYVDFVRRRFGSGKATEPSQPHEG
;
A
#
# COMPACT_ATOMS: atom_id res chain seq x y z
N MET A 1 -10.20 38.92 25.95
CA MET A 1 -10.27 37.47 25.66
C MET A 1 -10.46 37.35 24.15
N ALA A 2 -9.40 37.02 23.41
CA ALA A 2 -9.51 36.82 21.97
C ALA A 2 -10.09 35.42 21.71
N GLU A 3 -11.28 35.35 21.10
CA GLU A 3 -11.85 34.10 20.62
C GLU A 3 -10.88 33.45 19.62
N ARG A 4 -10.50 32.21 19.91
CA ARG A 4 -9.75 31.39 18.95
C ARG A 4 -10.72 31.01 17.84
N PRO A 5 -10.38 31.19 16.55
CA PRO A 5 -11.23 30.70 15.48
C PRO A 5 -11.37 29.18 15.64
N GLU A 6 -12.62 28.73 15.79
CA GLU A 6 -13.02 27.32 15.82
C GLU A 6 -12.66 26.69 14.47
N MET A 7 -11.42 26.21 14.33
CA MET A 7 -10.99 25.47 13.15
C MET A 7 -11.86 24.23 12.99
N THR A 8 -12.61 24.16 11.90
CA THR A 8 -13.43 23.00 11.58
C THR A 8 -12.56 21.75 11.48
N MET A 9 -13.09 20.58 11.89
CA MET A 9 -12.39 19.29 11.80
C MET A 9 -11.82 19.02 10.40
N ALA A 10 -12.47 19.53 9.36
CA ALA A 10 -12.00 19.47 7.97
C ALA A 10 -10.74 20.33 7.70
N GLU A 11 -10.65 21.54 8.26
CA GLU A 11 -9.45 22.41 8.15
C GLU A 11 -8.25 21.83 8.91
N ARG A 12 -8.48 21.20 10.07
CA ARG A 12 -7.43 20.48 10.79
C ARG A 12 -6.94 19.26 10.02
N LEU A 13 -7.80 18.66 9.20
CA LEU A 13 -7.50 17.42 8.52
C LEU A 13 -6.66 17.61 7.26
N ASN A 14 -6.87 18.62 6.39
CA ASN A 14 -6.00 18.90 5.23
C ASN A 14 -6.36 20.16 4.42
N PHE A 15 -5.55 21.24 4.49
CA PHE A 15 -5.39 22.19 3.36
C PHE A 15 -4.01 22.89 3.26
N ASN A 16 -3.16 22.85 4.31
CA ASN A 16 -1.93 23.67 4.33
C ASN A 16 -0.62 22.90 4.09
N GLN A 17 -0.65 21.65 3.62
CA GLN A 17 0.59 20.98 3.17
C GLN A 17 0.93 21.48 1.76
N LYS A 18 2.08 22.16 1.62
CA LYS A 18 2.56 22.59 0.30
C LYS A 18 2.64 21.37 -0.64
N PRO A 19 2.20 21.46 -1.90
CA PRO A 19 2.30 20.35 -2.86
C PRO A 19 3.72 19.78 -3.00
N SER A 20 4.74 20.62 -2.77
CA SER A 20 6.17 20.24 -2.73
C SER A 20 6.53 19.26 -1.60
N GLU A 21 5.72 19.18 -0.54
CA GLU A 21 5.91 18.29 0.61
C GLU A 21 5.00 17.04 0.56
N SER A 22 4.28 16.80 -0.53
CA SER A 22 3.45 15.59 -0.70
C SER A 22 4.23 14.48 -1.41
N ARG A 23 4.23 13.24 -0.87
CA ARG A 23 5.09 12.11 -1.34
C ARG A 23 4.94 11.73 -2.81
N LEU A 24 3.82 12.13 -3.43
CA LEU A 24 3.48 11.81 -4.82
C LEU A 24 2.76 12.97 -5.51
N SER A 25 2.95 14.21 -5.05
CA SER A 25 2.20 15.42 -5.48
C SER A 25 0.67 15.32 -5.39
N ILE A 26 0.15 14.28 -4.74
CA ILE A 26 -1.27 14.09 -4.46
C ILE A 26 -1.50 14.47 -3.00
N PRO A 27 -2.48 15.33 -2.69
CA PRO A 27 -2.75 15.72 -1.32
C PRO A 27 -3.20 14.49 -0.52
N THR A 28 -2.79 14.44 0.74
CA THR A 28 -3.09 13.37 1.69
C THR A 28 -4.56 12.90 1.76
N PRO A 29 -5.59 13.77 1.71
CA PRO A 29 -6.99 13.33 1.79
C PRO A 29 -7.47 12.63 0.53
N ALA A 30 -6.83 12.88 -0.62
CA ALA A 30 -7.11 12.17 -1.87
C ALA A 30 -6.30 10.87 -1.97
N ARG A 31 -5.05 10.86 -1.47
CA ARG A 31 -4.13 9.72 -1.59
C ARG A 31 -4.66 8.45 -0.93
N ILE A 32 -5.17 8.55 0.29
CA ILE A 32 -5.63 7.39 1.08
C ILE A 32 -6.84 6.69 0.42
N PRO A 33 -7.95 7.37 0.08
CA PRO A 33 -9.08 6.71 -0.57
C PRO A 33 -8.73 6.18 -1.96
N LEU A 34 -7.92 6.90 -2.74
CA LEU A 34 -7.44 6.41 -4.04
C LEU A 34 -6.61 5.12 -3.89
N ALA A 35 -5.69 5.06 -2.93
CA ALA A 35 -4.93 3.86 -2.64
C ALA A 35 -5.85 2.69 -2.24
N GLY A 36 -6.89 2.97 -1.43
CA GLY A 36 -7.92 1.99 -1.08
C GLY A 36 -8.69 1.45 -2.30
N MET A 37 -9.06 2.31 -3.25
CA MET A 37 -9.75 1.91 -4.49
C MET A 37 -8.84 1.06 -5.39
N VAL A 38 -7.57 1.45 -5.54
CA VAL A 38 -6.58 0.67 -6.31
C VAL A 38 -6.35 -0.70 -5.66
N GLY A 39 -6.17 -0.73 -4.34
CA GLY A 39 -6.04 -1.96 -3.57
C GLY A 39 -7.28 -2.85 -3.71
N PHE A 40 -8.48 -2.27 -3.68
CA PHE A 40 -9.72 -3.00 -3.95
C PHE A 40 -9.74 -3.60 -5.36
N GLY A 41 -9.40 -2.82 -6.39
CA GLY A 41 -9.40 -3.28 -7.78
C GLY A 41 -8.43 -4.45 -8.03
N ILE A 42 -7.22 -4.37 -7.47
CA ILE A 42 -6.23 -5.46 -7.54
C ILE A 42 -6.76 -6.70 -6.81
N GLY A 43 -7.26 -6.52 -5.58
CA GLY A 43 -7.76 -7.64 -4.77
C GLY A 43 -9.01 -8.28 -5.37
N ALA A 44 -9.89 -7.49 -5.96
CA ALA A 44 -11.08 -7.96 -6.65
C ALA A 44 -10.73 -8.75 -7.90
N THR A 45 -9.76 -8.29 -8.70
CA THR A 45 -9.31 -8.99 -9.91
C THR A 45 -8.68 -10.34 -9.56
N LEU A 46 -7.82 -10.37 -8.54
CA LEU A 46 -7.23 -11.62 -8.04
C LEU A 46 -8.30 -12.57 -7.48
N GLY A 47 -9.26 -12.06 -6.72
CA GLY A 47 -10.36 -12.85 -6.17
C GLY A 47 -11.33 -13.37 -7.23
N LEU A 48 -11.63 -12.58 -8.27
CA LEU A 48 -12.44 -13.01 -9.41
C LEU A 48 -11.77 -14.19 -10.14
N ALA A 49 -10.48 -14.07 -10.44
CA ALA A 49 -9.73 -15.12 -11.11
C ALA A 49 -9.62 -16.39 -10.26
N HIS A 50 -9.30 -16.25 -8.98
CA HIS A 50 -9.14 -17.37 -8.06
C HIS A 50 -10.48 -18.06 -7.73
N GLY A 51 -11.51 -17.29 -7.39
CA GLY A 51 -12.86 -17.78 -7.08
C GLY A 51 -13.52 -18.43 -8.29
N GLY A 52 -13.35 -17.84 -9.48
CA GLY A 52 -13.88 -18.40 -10.72
C GLY A 52 -13.24 -19.76 -11.04
N ARG A 53 -11.91 -19.87 -10.95
CA ARG A 53 -11.20 -21.13 -11.24
C ARG A 53 -11.54 -22.23 -10.24
N THR A 54 -11.62 -21.91 -8.95
CA THR A 54 -11.98 -22.90 -7.92
C THR A 54 -13.42 -23.39 -8.07
N ALA A 55 -14.38 -22.50 -8.36
CA ALA A 55 -15.76 -22.88 -8.62
C ALA A 55 -15.91 -23.75 -9.88
N GLN A 56 -15.18 -23.42 -10.95
CA GLN A 56 -15.15 -24.25 -12.17
C GLN A 56 -14.60 -25.65 -11.91
N LEU A 57 -13.52 -25.78 -11.15
CA LEU A 57 -12.91 -27.07 -10.82
C LEU A 57 -13.86 -27.91 -9.95
N ARG A 58 -14.54 -27.29 -8.97
CA ARG A 58 -15.56 -27.97 -8.16
C ARG A 58 -16.72 -28.46 -9.01
N PHE A 59 -17.28 -27.60 -9.87
CA PHE A 59 -18.36 -27.99 -10.77
C PHE A 59 -17.98 -29.18 -11.67
N ARG A 60 -16.75 -29.17 -12.22
CA ARG A 60 -16.22 -30.28 -13.03
C ARG A 60 -16.02 -31.55 -12.24
N ALA A 61 -15.58 -31.46 -10.99
CA ALA A 61 -15.44 -32.61 -10.11
C ALA A 61 -16.80 -33.23 -9.78
N GLU A 62 -17.79 -32.41 -9.43
CA GLU A 62 -19.16 -32.85 -9.13
C GLU A 62 -19.84 -33.49 -10.34
N HIS A 63 -19.63 -32.94 -11.54
CA HIS A 63 -20.27 -33.39 -12.78
C HIS A 63 -19.39 -34.29 -13.65
N ALA A 64 -18.30 -34.84 -13.11
CA ALA A 64 -17.40 -35.71 -13.87
C ALA A 64 -18.10 -36.96 -14.43
N HIS A 65 -19.14 -37.42 -13.73
CA HIS A 65 -19.97 -38.57 -14.12
C HIS A 65 -21.10 -38.23 -15.12
N LYS A 66 -21.36 -36.94 -15.39
CA LYS A 66 -22.46 -36.45 -16.25
C LYS A 66 -21.90 -35.64 -17.41
N MET A 67 -21.02 -36.24 -18.20
CA MET A 67 -20.50 -35.58 -19.40
C MET A 67 -21.60 -35.49 -20.47
N PRO A 68 -21.78 -34.31 -21.10
CA PRO A 68 -22.84 -34.13 -22.09
C PRO A 68 -22.57 -34.97 -23.34
N THR A 69 -23.53 -35.81 -23.72
CA THR A 69 -23.50 -36.62 -24.95
C THR A 69 -24.36 -36.06 -26.07
N THR A 70 -25.24 -35.10 -25.76
CA THR A 70 -26.12 -34.41 -26.71
C THR A 70 -25.71 -32.94 -26.90
N THR A 71 -26.04 -32.35 -28.06
CA THR A 71 -25.74 -30.94 -28.37
C THR A 71 -26.41 -29.97 -27.40
N THR A 72 -27.69 -30.19 -27.08
CA THR A 72 -28.44 -29.40 -26.09
C THR A 72 -27.86 -29.54 -24.69
N GLY A 73 -27.46 -30.76 -24.30
CA GLY A 73 -26.82 -31.02 -23.01
C GLY A 73 -25.47 -30.30 -22.88
N TRP A 74 -24.71 -30.21 -23.97
CA TRP A 74 -23.43 -29.49 -23.98
C TRP A 74 -23.61 -28.00 -23.67
N TYR A 75 -24.62 -27.36 -24.26
CA TYR A 75 -24.94 -25.96 -24.00
C TYR A 75 -25.37 -25.72 -22.54
N LEU A 76 -26.31 -26.53 -22.04
CA LEU A 76 -26.80 -26.40 -20.66
C LEU A 76 -25.69 -26.63 -19.63
N TYR A 77 -24.81 -27.61 -19.88
CA TYR A 77 -23.64 -27.86 -19.05
C TYR A 77 -22.73 -26.64 -18.97
N HIS A 78 -22.39 -26.04 -20.12
CA HIS A 78 -21.49 -24.87 -20.17
C HIS A 78 -22.14 -23.61 -19.58
N LYS A 79 -23.45 -23.41 -19.77
CA LYS A 79 -24.21 -22.31 -19.15
C LYS A 79 -24.18 -22.41 -17.63
N SER A 80 -24.50 -23.57 -17.06
CA SER A 80 -24.48 -23.78 -15.61
C SER A 80 -23.05 -23.67 -15.05
N LYS A 81 -22.06 -24.25 -15.73
CA LYS A 81 -20.64 -24.12 -15.36
C LYS A 81 -20.20 -22.65 -15.30
N ASN A 82 -20.58 -21.84 -16.28
CA ASN A 82 -20.22 -20.43 -16.31
C ASN A 82 -20.95 -19.65 -15.21
N TYR A 83 -22.20 -19.98 -14.89
CA TYR A 83 -22.94 -19.35 -13.81
C TYR A 83 -22.30 -19.61 -12.44
N HIS A 84 -21.97 -20.87 -12.12
CA HIS A 84 -21.25 -21.21 -10.89
C HIS A 84 -19.87 -20.55 -10.83
N ALA A 85 -19.17 -20.45 -11.96
CA ALA A 85 -17.90 -19.75 -12.06
C ALA A 85 -18.04 -18.26 -11.75
N MET A 86 -19.03 -17.57 -12.35
CA MET A 86 -19.27 -16.15 -12.13
C MET A 86 -19.67 -15.86 -10.68
N GLN A 87 -20.54 -16.69 -10.09
CA GLN A 87 -20.96 -16.53 -8.71
C GLN A 87 -19.79 -16.73 -7.72
N GLY A 88 -18.98 -17.78 -7.94
CA GLY A 88 -17.79 -18.05 -7.13
C GLY A 88 -16.72 -16.96 -7.27
N GLY A 89 -16.48 -16.49 -8.50
CA GLY A 89 -15.59 -15.39 -8.79
C GLY A 89 -16.04 -14.10 -8.11
N LEU A 90 -17.30 -13.70 -8.26
CA LEU A 90 -17.80 -12.43 -7.71
C LEU A 90 -17.73 -12.41 -6.18
N ARG A 91 -18.15 -13.50 -5.53
CA ARG A 91 -18.10 -13.63 -4.07
C ARG A 91 -16.67 -13.52 -3.53
N GLU A 92 -15.73 -14.23 -4.15
CA GLU A 92 -14.32 -14.19 -3.71
C GLU A 92 -13.65 -12.86 -4.10
N GLY A 93 -14.03 -12.26 -5.23
CA GLY A 93 -13.59 -10.93 -5.66
C GLY A 93 -13.93 -9.85 -4.63
N ILE A 94 -15.19 -9.77 -4.19
CA ILE A 94 -15.61 -8.80 -3.17
C ILE A 94 -14.88 -9.07 -1.84
N ARG A 95 -14.73 -10.35 -1.45
CA ARG A 95 -14.04 -10.75 -0.21
C ARG A 95 -12.56 -10.37 -0.21
N MET A 96 -11.83 -10.72 -1.28
CA MET A 96 -10.40 -10.41 -1.39
C MET A 96 -10.16 -8.92 -1.62
N GLY A 97 -11.00 -8.26 -2.43
CA GLY A 97 -10.94 -6.82 -2.68
C GLY A 97 -11.13 -6.01 -1.40
N SER A 98 -12.18 -6.30 -0.62
CA SER A 98 -12.42 -5.61 0.65
C SER A 98 -11.30 -5.84 1.66
N ARG A 99 -10.80 -7.08 1.79
CA ARG A 99 -9.68 -7.41 2.69
C ARG A 99 -8.40 -6.67 2.30
N LEU A 100 -8.05 -6.64 1.01
CA LEU A 100 -6.84 -5.96 0.55
C LEU A 100 -6.97 -4.44 0.67
N SER A 101 -8.14 -3.88 0.35
CA SER A 101 -8.44 -2.46 0.51
C SER A 101 -8.28 -2.01 1.97
N PHE A 102 -8.83 -2.78 2.91
CA PHE A 102 -8.68 -2.50 4.35
C PHE A 102 -7.20 -2.41 4.77
N TRP A 103 -6.37 -3.39 4.41
CA TRP A 103 -4.95 -3.38 4.76
C TRP A 103 -4.18 -2.26 4.06
N THR A 104 -4.56 -1.90 2.83
CA THR A 104 -3.97 -0.78 2.09
C THR A 104 -4.29 0.55 2.76
N LEU A 105 -5.55 0.78 3.12
CA LEU A 105 -5.98 1.97 3.86
C LEU A 105 -5.24 2.10 5.19
N LEU A 106 -5.12 0.99 5.92
CA LEU A 106 -4.38 0.95 7.18
C LEU A 106 -2.89 1.31 6.98
N ALA A 107 -2.23 0.74 5.98
CA ALA A 107 -0.83 1.03 5.67
C ALA A 107 -0.59 2.51 5.34
N PHE A 108 -1.37 3.08 4.42
CA PHE A 108 -1.23 4.49 4.01
C PHE A 108 -1.63 5.47 5.12
N SER A 109 -2.61 5.11 5.95
CA SER A 109 -2.99 5.89 7.14
C SER A 109 -1.85 5.92 8.16
N LEU A 110 -1.25 4.76 8.45
CA LEU A 110 -0.10 4.68 9.37
C LEU A 110 1.12 5.44 8.83
N GLU A 111 1.45 5.29 7.53
CA GLU A 111 2.55 6.04 6.90
C GLU A 111 2.34 7.55 7.08
N THR A 112 1.14 8.04 6.76
CA THR A 112 0.77 9.45 6.92
C THR A 112 0.86 9.92 8.38
N THR A 113 0.45 9.06 9.32
CA THR A 113 0.47 9.38 10.75
C THR A 113 1.89 9.50 11.26
N VAL A 114 2.77 8.58 10.88
CA VAL A 114 4.20 8.62 11.23
C VAL A 114 4.90 9.83 10.61
N ASP A 115 4.57 10.17 9.37
CA ASP A 115 5.09 11.36 8.69
C ASP A 115 4.73 12.65 9.44
N ARG A 116 3.46 12.78 9.86
CA ARG A 116 2.99 13.93 10.64
C ARG A 116 3.66 14.02 12.00
N TYR A 117 3.87 12.88 12.67
CA TYR A 117 4.51 12.85 13.99
C TYR A 117 6.00 13.19 13.92
N ARG A 118 6.72 12.71 12.90
CA ARG A 118 8.17 12.95 12.75
C ARG A 118 8.51 14.27 12.05
N GLY A 119 7.55 14.91 11.40
CA GLY A 119 7.77 16.12 10.59
C GLY A 119 8.71 15.91 9.41
N LYS A 120 8.99 14.65 9.05
CA LYS A 120 9.88 14.25 7.96
C LYS A 120 9.24 13.12 7.17
N THR A 121 9.53 13.12 5.87
CA THR A 121 8.92 12.22 4.90
C THR A 121 10.04 11.40 4.28
N ASP A 122 10.40 10.30 4.95
CA ASP A 122 11.55 9.46 4.60
C ASP A 122 11.18 7.97 4.56
N LEU A 123 11.97 7.13 3.87
CA LEU A 123 11.92 5.65 3.87
C LEU A 123 11.46 5.01 5.18
N LEU A 124 11.92 5.54 6.31
CA LEU A 124 11.69 4.97 7.64
C LEU A 124 10.22 4.93 8.03
N SER A 125 9.40 5.90 7.60
CA SER A 125 7.97 5.87 7.94
C SER A 125 7.24 4.79 7.16
N THR A 126 7.63 4.53 5.92
CA THR A 126 7.13 3.43 5.10
C THR A 126 7.56 2.06 5.68
N ILE A 127 8.79 1.94 6.18
CA ILE A 127 9.25 0.73 6.90
C ILE A 127 8.45 0.51 8.18
N LEU A 128 8.27 1.54 9.01
CA LEU A 128 7.49 1.41 10.24
C LEU A 128 6.04 1.06 9.97
N ALA A 129 5.41 1.70 8.98
CA ALA A 129 4.05 1.42 8.57
C ALA A 129 3.90 -0.03 8.08
N SER A 130 4.78 -0.48 7.19
CA SER A 130 4.74 -1.85 6.66
C SER A 130 5.01 -2.92 7.72
N LEU A 131 5.94 -2.70 8.65
CA LEU A 131 6.17 -3.58 9.80
C LEU A 131 4.96 -3.62 10.74
N THR A 132 4.32 -2.48 11.00
CA THR A 132 3.13 -2.39 11.85
C THR A 132 1.95 -3.13 11.21
N VAL A 133 1.76 -2.99 9.89
CA VAL A 133 0.76 -3.75 9.13
C VAL A 133 1.06 -5.24 9.19
N ALA A 134 2.31 -5.65 8.99
CA ALA A 134 2.74 -7.04 9.05
C ALA A 134 2.52 -7.66 10.44
N GLY A 135 2.82 -6.92 11.51
CA GLY A 135 2.56 -7.32 12.90
C GLY A 135 1.06 -7.44 13.17
N SER A 136 0.29 -6.43 12.81
CA SER A 136 -1.18 -6.42 12.96
C SER A 136 -1.83 -7.59 12.20
N PHE A 137 -1.36 -7.86 10.98
CA PHE A 137 -1.82 -9.00 10.18
C PHE A 137 -1.46 -10.34 10.84
N SER A 138 -0.26 -10.46 11.41
CA SER A 138 0.18 -11.68 12.09
C SER A 138 -0.66 -11.96 13.34
N LEU A 139 -0.99 -10.93 14.11
CA LEU A 139 -1.88 -11.03 15.28
C LEU A 139 -3.30 -11.39 14.87
N TRP A 140 -3.84 -10.75 13.83
CA TRP A 140 -5.17 -11.04 13.31
C TRP A 140 -5.33 -12.51 12.94
N ASN A 141 -4.33 -13.08 12.26
CA ASN A 141 -4.37 -14.47 11.82
C ASN A 141 -3.78 -15.46 12.84
N ARG A 142 -3.40 -14.99 14.05
CA ARG A 142 -2.81 -15.80 15.13
C ARG A 142 -1.66 -16.69 14.66
N PHE A 143 -0.73 -16.09 13.92
CA PHE A 143 0.40 -16.83 13.35
C PHE A 143 1.38 -17.33 14.43
N SER A 144 1.97 -18.50 14.16
CA SER A 144 3.10 -19.02 14.94
C SER A 144 4.33 -18.12 14.78
N LEU A 145 5.21 -18.10 15.78
CA LEU A 145 6.45 -17.30 15.79
C LEU A 145 7.26 -17.37 14.47
N PRO A 146 7.53 -18.55 13.87
CA PRO A 146 8.29 -18.60 12.61
C PRO A 146 7.52 -17.98 11.42
N THR A 147 6.20 -18.09 11.40
CA THR A 147 5.36 -17.50 10.35
C THR A 147 5.30 -15.98 10.49
N ALA A 148 5.12 -15.49 11.72
CA ALA A 148 5.15 -14.06 12.02
C ALA A 148 6.49 -13.42 11.65
N ALA A 149 7.62 -14.09 11.95
CA ALA A 149 8.95 -13.63 11.55
C ALA A 149 9.08 -13.52 10.01
N ARG A 150 8.54 -14.50 9.27
CA ARG A 150 8.52 -14.45 7.81
C ARG A 150 7.65 -13.30 7.28
N THR A 151 6.48 -13.08 7.87
CA THR A 151 5.61 -11.95 7.53
C THR A 151 6.28 -10.61 7.83
N ALA A 152 6.99 -10.48 8.96
CA ALA A 152 7.78 -9.30 9.28
C ALA A 152 8.91 -9.08 8.28
N ARG A 153 9.61 -10.13 7.84
CA ARG A 153 10.64 -10.05 6.79
C ARG A 153 10.06 -9.55 5.46
N TYR A 154 8.89 -10.04 5.05
CA TYR A 154 8.21 -9.54 3.85
C TYR A 154 7.75 -8.09 4.02
N GLY A 155 7.25 -7.70 5.19
CA GLY A 155 6.91 -6.32 5.50
C GLY A 155 8.13 -5.40 5.40
N LEU A 156 9.26 -5.80 5.97
CA LEU A 156 10.52 -5.06 5.90
C LEU A 156 11.04 -4.94 4.46
N LEU A 157 11.05 -6.03 3.70
CA LEU A 157 11.47 -6.02 2.31
C LEU A 157 10.58 -5.10 1.48
N PHE A 158 9.26 -5.19 1.67
CA PHE A 158 8.31 -4.30 1.00
C PHE A 158 8.56 -2.83 1.37
N GLY A 159 8.73 -2.53 2.66
CA GLY A 159 9.04 -1.18 3.14
C GLY A 159 10.31 -0.60 2.53
N LEU A 160 11.37 -1.40 2.41
CA LEU A 160 12.63 -1.01 1.77
C LEU A 160 12.46 -0.73 0.27
N VAL A 161 11.83 -1.65 -0.46
CA VAL A 161 11.66 -1.52 -1.92
C VAL A 161 10.70 -0.37 -2.25
N TYR A 162 9.52 -0.35 -1.62
CA TYR A 162 8.51 0.66 -1.90
C TYR A 162 8.92 2.04 -1.39
N GLY A 163 9.43 2.14 -0.16
CA GLY A 163 9.95 3.39 0.38
C GLY A 163 11.13 3.90 -0.45
N GLY A 164 12.03 3.02 -0.87
CA GLY A 164 13.19 3.41 -1.68
C GLY A 164 12.77 3.95 -3.03
N MET A 165 11.76 3.33 -3.66
CA MET A 165 11.16 3.82 -4.88
C MET A 165 10.47 5.19 -4.68
N GLN A 166 9.77 5.40 -3.56
CA GLN A 166 9.20 6.71 -3.23
C GLN A 166 10.29 7.79 -3.07
N ASP A 167 11.39 7.46 -2.39
CA ASP A 167 12.49 8.39 -2.16
C ASP A 167 13.22 8.73 -3.46
N VAL A 168 13.43 7.77 -4.37
CA VAL A 168 14.01 8.02 -5.71
C VAL A 168 13.11 8.96 -6.53
N VAL A 169 11.79 8.74 -6.52
CA VAL A 169 10.83 9.62 -7.20
C VAL A 169 10.79 11.01 -6.54
N GLY A 170 10.90 11.08 -5.21
CA GLY A 170 11.00 12.32 -4.47
C GLY A 170 12.27 13.12 -4.83
N PHE A 171 13.41 12.43 -4.94
CA PHE A 171 14.69 13.02 -5.30
C PHE A 171 14.66 13.60 -6.72
N ALA A 172 14.15 12.81 -7.68
CA ALA A 172 14.02 13.23 -9.08
C ALA A 172 13.11 14.46 -9.25
N ARG A 173 12.22 14.72 -8.29
CA ARG A 173 11.31 15.88 -8.28
C ARG A 173 11.84 17.07 -7.48
N GLY A 174 13.09 17.04 -7.01
CA GLY A 174 13.73 18.15 -6.31
C GLY A 174 13.27 18.34 -4.86
N ARG A 175 12.70 17.30 -4.23
CA ARG A 175 12.29 17.36 -2.83
C ARG A 175 13.51 17.10 -1.92
N PRO A 176 13.76 17.93 -0.88
CA PRO A 176 14.84 17.67 0.07
C PRO A 176 14.51 16.40 0.88
N ILE A 177 15.29 15.34 0.68
CA ILE A 177 15.16 14.08 1.42
C ILE A 177 16.07 14.17 2.64
N GLY A 178 15.50 14.07 3.84
CA GLY A 178 16.21 14.37 5.09
C GLY A 178 17.41 13.47 5.37
N TYR A 179 17.45 12.25 4.81
CA TYR A 179 18.60 11.36 4.93
C TYR A 179 19.74 11.69 3.96
N VAL A 180 19.46 12.27 2.78
CA VAL A 180 20.51 12.67 1.84
C VAL A 180 21.38 13.77 2.46
N ASP A 181 20.77 14.70 3.20
CA ASP A 181 21.52 15.72 3.94
C ASP A 181 22.27 15.16 5.15
N PHE A 182 21.70 14.15 5.84
CA PHE A 182 22.39 13.47 6.94
C PHE A 182 23.57 12.63 6.45
N VAL A 183 23.42 11.89 5.36
CA VAL A 183 24.50 11.13 4.70
C VAL A 183 25.53 12.07 4.12
N ARG A 184 25.11 13.14 3.43
CA ARG A 184 26.01 14.16 2.90
C ARG A 184 26.75 14.92 4.00
N ARG A 185 26.14 15.15 5.17
CA ARG A 185 26.88 15.68 6.35
C ARG A 185 27.81 14.66 6.97
N ARG A 186 27.39 13.39 7.08
CA ARG A 186 28.17 12.31 7.71
C ARG A 186 29.36 11.88 6.86
N PHE A 187 29.23 11.89 5.54
CA PHE A 187 30.27 11.47 4.58
C PHE A 187 30.89 12.63 3.79
N GLY A 188 30.25 13.80 3.73
CA GLY A 188 30.77 15.02 3.08
C GLY A 188 31.48 15.98 4.04
N SER A 189 31.53 15.68 5.34
CA SER A 189 32.41 16.38 6.31
C SER A 189 33.89 16.00 6.15
N GLY A 190 34.35 15.88 4.90
CA GLY A 190 35.76 15.78 4.50
C GLY A 190 36.21 16.95 3.62
N LYS A 191 35.34 17.93 3.35
CA LYS A 191 35.70 19.17 2.65
C LYS A 191 35.27 20.39 3.47
N ALA A 192 36.02 20.67 4.53
CA ALA A 192 36.07 21.99 5.13
C ALA A 192 37.53 22.30 5.48
N THR A 193 38.07 23.32 4.82
CA THR A 193 39.23 24.22 5.09
C THR A 193 39.77 24.60 3.70
N GLU A 194 39.72 25.85 3.22
CA GLU A 194 40.39 27.01 3.81
C GLU A 194 39.53 28.29 3.85
N PRO A 195 39.67 29.10 4.91
CA PRO A 195 39.39 30.53 4.87
C PRO A 195 40.65 31.27 4.38
N SER A 196 40.59 31.94 3.23
CA SER A 196 41.64 32.86 2.79
C SER A 196 41.08 34.26 2.61
N GLN A 197 41.21 35.09 3.65
CA GLN A 197 41.42 36.54 3.56
C GLN A 197 42.24 36.98 4.79
N PRO A 198 43.01 38.09 4.78
CA PRO A 198 43.30 39.04 3.71
C PRO A 198 44.83 39.28 3.51
N HIS A 199 45.24 39.89 2.40
CA HIS A 199 46.54 40.58 2.32
C HIS A 199 46.31 42.01 1.84
N GLU A 200 46.50 42.96 2.75
CA GLU A 200 46.82 44.35 2.46
C GLU A 200 48.20 44.45 1.81
N GLY A 201 48.34 45.39 0.88
CA GLY A 201 49.56 45.78 0.18
C GLY A 201 49.25 46.88 -0.82
#